data_AF-R9AJ80-F1
#
_entry.id   AF-R9AJ80-F1
#
_cell.length_a   1.000
_cell.length_b   1.000
_cell.length_c   1.000
_cell.angle_alpha   90.00
_cell.angle_beta   90.00
_cell.angle_gamma   90.00
#
_symmetry.space_group_name_H-M   'P 1'
#
loop_
_entity.id
_entity.type
_entity.pdbx_description
1 polymer ?
#
loop_
_entity_poly.entity_id
_entity_poly.type
_entity_poly.pdbx_seq_one_letter_code
_entity_poly.pdbx_strand_id
1 'polypeptide(L)'
;MKPCQVIHLNKHEKLIKKSILAKTNKSQAPTHSPQQQEKIKHSRIIKAERDERLDIGQSLSPPKHYMGGFTVPKALRSYNHQPGGSYEFKSPYEPPREDSFVPHEVVLFRTRWNIDKGIGIPNAPDHFVGVYPLSHIPSTILNLHKFSLGVDQSEAKDRKFWKLWQNTYPDKSQKDVIDVSDNISSDDDFYVGFRTLPLQTNDRISGSLFKEEEIGGSRSTKQADGSYLPSTIPPTPYFAPLDILPKADNADNPLSLPLATIIYPLIRIILPTRSLARVFGRLSRSLVTGMPYIGVIPLADRKDGKSVFRRVTRLRLSRMRALLRDTTSRLEGFHGGFPGLRVTHKDRGRGWRGERLDEGFPNEFKQVKVLMRPGLLPLNEVADWELLPNVTVRSMDDLGRELSDDLSEVVESSQMLAQDANQEGFDEQHENDHDEEHE
;
A
#
# COMPACT_ATOMS: atom_id res chain seq x y z
N MET A 1 -2.25 31.08 73.00
CA MET A 1 -1.75 31.03 71.61
C MET A 1 -1.03 29.70 71.42
N LYS A 2 -1.47 28.84 70.49
CA LYS A 2 -0.82 27.52 70.26
C LYS A 2 0.39 27.72 69.33
N PRO A 3 1.57 27.15 69.65
CA PRO A 3 2.74 27.28 68.79
C PRO A 3 2.51 26.49 67.49
N CYS A 4 2.64 27.16 66.35
CA CYS A 4 2.66 26.53 65.02
C CYS A 4 3.89 25.60 64.93
N GLN A 5 3.67 24.29 64.96
CA GLN A 5 4.72 23.32 64.69
C GLN A 5 5.17 23.43 63.24
N VAL A 6 6.44 23.79 63.04
CA VAL A 6 7.07 23.80 61.73
C VAL A 6 7.38 22.35 61.36
N ILE A 7 6.56 21.78 60.47
CA ILE A 7 6.79 20.43 59.95
C ILE A 7 8.04 20.47 59.04
N HIS A 8 9.12 19.85 59.50
CA HIS A 8 10.35 19.67 58.71
C HIS A 8 10.11 18.64 57.60
N LEU A 9 9.74 19.12 56.42
CA LEU A 9 9.62 18.28 55.22
C LEU A 9 10.99 17.79 54.77
N ASN A 10 11.06 16.51 54.41
CA ASN A 10 12.27 15.85 53.95
C ASN A 10 12.72 16.41 52.59
N LYS A 11 14.01 16.36 52.24
CA LYS A 11 14.53 16.91 50.96
C LYS A 11 13.77 16.38 49.73
N HIS A 12 13.37 15.10 49.77
CA HIS A 12 12.59 14.46 48.71
C HIS A 12 11.17 15.05 48.57
N GLU A 13 10.49 15.34 49.69
CA GLU A 13 9.16 15.96 49.68
C GLU A 13 9.21 17.40 49.19
N LYS A 14 10.29 18.13 49.49
CA LYS A 14 10.53 19.48 48.93
C LYS A 14 10.72 19.44 47.42
N LEU A 15 11.37 18.41 46.87
CA LEU A 15 11.51 18.20 45.42
C LEU A 15 10.17 17.84 44.76
N ILE A 16 9.39 16.94 45.38
CA ILE A 16 8.04 16.61 44.91
C ILE A 16 7.17 17.87 44.92
N LYS A 17 7.12 18.62 46.03
CA LYS A 17 6.36 19.87 46.13
C LYS A 17 6.82 20.91 45.14
N LYS A 18 8.13 21.10 44.91
CA LYS A 18 8.65 21.99 43.86
C LYS A 18 8.24 21.54 42.46
N SER A 19 8.23 20.23 42.17
CA SER A 19 7.80 19.71 40.86
C SER A 19 6.29 19.88 40.64
N ILE A 20 5.49 19.74 41.71
CA ILE A 20 4.04 19.98 41.69
C ILE A 20 3.78 21.48 41.54
N LEU A 21 4.44 22.34 42.32
CA LEU A 21 4.34 23.81 42.24
C LEU A 21 4.79 24.35 40.88
N ALA A 22 5.86 23.80 40.29
CA ALA A 22 6.30 24.16 38.95
C ALA A 22 5.32 23.69 37.86
N LYS A 23 4.58 22.61 38.11
CA LYS A 23 3.47 22.16 37.24
C LYS A 23 2.21 23.01 37.42
N THR A 24 1.92 23.52 38.63
CA THR A 24 0.75 24.37 38.91
C THR A 24 0.97 25.83 38.52
N ASN A 25 2.21 26.32 38.54
CA ASN A 25 2.59 27.65 38.03
C ASN A 25 2.79 27.66 36.52
N LYS A 26 2.41 26.59 35.80
CA LYS A 26 2.20 26.70 34.35
C LYS A 26 1.10 27.73 34.16
N SER A 27 1.54 28.91 33.74
CA SER A 27 0.77 30.01 33.16
C SER A 27 -0.62 29.60 32.74
N GLN A 28 -1.64 30.36 33.16
CA GLN A 28 -3.01 30.24 32.65
C GLN A 28 -2.97 29.88 31.17
N ALA A 29 -3.71 28.83 30.78
CA ALA A 29 -3.70 28.36 29.40
C ALA A 29 -3.92 29.57 28.47
N PRO A 30 -3.07 29.77 27.46
CA PRO A 30 -3.17 30.93 26.58
C PRO A 30 -4.58 31.03 26.02
N THR A 31 -5.20 32.20 26.15
CA THR A 31 -6.53 32.47 25.60
C THR A 31 -6.42 32.57 24.09
N HIS A 32 -6.85 31.52 23.40
CA HIS A 32 -6.85 31.46 21.94
C HIS A 32 -8.08 32.17 21.37
N SER A 33 -7.91 32.91 20.28
CA SER A 33 -9.03 33.47 19.51
C SER A 33 -9.90 32.33 18.94
N PRO A 34 -11.20 32.56 18.62
CA PRO A 34 -12.08 31.49 18.13
C PRO A 34 -11.53 30.80 16.86
N GLN A 35 -10.98 31.57 15.91
CA GLN A 35 -10.34 31.02 14.71
C GLN A 35 -9.10 30.17 15.03
N GLN A 36 -8.32 30.54 16.05
CA GLN A 36 -7.19 29.72 16.50
C GLN A 36 -7.69 28.42 17.15
N GLN A 37 -8.79 28.45 17.91
CA GLN A 37 -9.38 27.26 18.51
C GLN A 37 -9.85 26.27 17.44
N GLU A 38 -10.47 26.75 16.36
CA GLU A 38 -10.85 25.91 15.21
C GLU A 38 -9.64 25.29 14.51
N LYS A 39 -8.58 26.07 14.25
CA LYS A 39 -7.32 25.55 13.68
C LYS A 39 -6.66 24.51 14.58
N ILE A 40 -6.67 24.73 15.90
CA ILE A 40 -6.16 23.78 16.89
C ILE A 40 -7.01 22.50 16.88
N LYS A 41 -8.34 22.63 16.84
CA LYS A 41 -9.27 21.49 16.76
C LYS A 41 -9.02 20.67 15.49
N HIS A 42 -8.98 21.31 14.33
CA HIS A 42 -8.68 20.67 13.04
C HIS A 42 -7.32 19.96 13.06
N SER A 43 -6.28 20.60 13.60
CA SER A 43 -4.95 20.00 13.75
C SER A 43 -4.96 18.76 14.66
N ARG A 44 -5.77 18.78 15.73
CA ARG A 44 -5.94 17.64 16.64
C ARG A 44 -6.68 16.49 15.97
N ILE A 45 -7.71 16.78 15.18
CA ILE A 45 -8.44 15.78 14.38
C ILE A 45 -7.49 15.07 13.41
N ILE A 46 -6.71 15.83 12.63
CA ILE A 46 -5.69 15.28 11.71
C ILE A 46 -4.65 14.45 12.48
N LYS A 47 -4.22 14.95 13.63
CA LYS A 47 -3.27 14.23 14.48
C LYS A 47 -3.85 12.91 14.99
N ALA A 48 -5.12 12.87 15.37
CA ALA A 48 -5.78 11.67 15.88
C ALA A 48 -5.79 10.54 14.83
N GLU A 49 -6.08 10.86 13.57
CA GLU A 49 -6.01 9.90 12.44
C GLU A 49 -4.55 9.53 12.11
N ARG A 50 -3.62 10.50 12.18
CA ARG A 50 -2.20 10.22 11.95
C ARG A 50 -1.64 9.26 12.99
N ASP A 51 -1.95 9.44 14.27
CA ASP A 51 -1.48 8.59 15.34
C ASP A 51 -2.04 7.15 15.20
N GLU A 52 -3.31 7.00 14.81
CA GLU A 52 -3.90 5.70 14.45
C GLU A 52 -3.14 5.02 13.30
N ARG A 53 -2.86 5.74 12.21
CA ARG A 53 -2.05 5.20 11.08
C ARG A 53 -0.64 4.78 11.50
N LEU A 54 -0.03 5.49 12.45
CA LEU A 54 1.28 5.13 12.96
C LEU A 54 1.22 3.81 13.74
N ASP A 55 0.21 3.62 14.58
CA ASP A 55 0.05 2.41 15.40
C ASP A 55 -0.31 1.19 14.54
N ILE A 56 -1.24 1.33 13.58
CA ILE A 56 -1.55 0.29 12.59
C ILE A 56 -0.26 -0.07 11.81
N GLY A 57 0.47 0.94 11.35
CA GLY A 57 1.72 0.73 10.60
C GLY A 57 2.79 0.03 11.41
N GLN A 58 2.93 0.36 12.70
CA GLN A 58 3.86 -0.31 13.61
C GLN A 58 3.44 -1.77 13.85
N SER A 59 2.14 -2.03 13.96
CA SER A 59 1.57 -3.36 14.14
C SER A 59 1.79 -4.27 12.93
N LEU A 60 1.59 -3.76 11.70
CA LEU A 60 1.81 -4.53 10.46
C LEU A 60 3.27 -4.63 10.02
N SER A 61 4.15 -3.79 10.56
CA SER A 61 5.58 -3.93 10.28
C SER A 61 6.13 -5.10 11.09
N PRO A 62 7.11 -5.88 10.58
CA PRO A 62 7.81 -6.87 11.41
C PRO A 62 8.58 -6.17 12.54
N PRO A 63 8.87 -6.87 13.66
CA PRO A 63 9.78 -6.38 14.67
C PRO A 63 11.19 -6.18 14.08
N LYS A 64 11.93 -5.20 14.60
CA LYS A 64 13.34 -5.03 14.25
C LYS A 64 14.14 -6.07 15.03
N HIS A 65 14.92 -6.88 14.32
CA HIS A 65 15.90 -7.77 14.92
C HIS A 65 17.20 -7.02 15.15
N TYR A 66 17.76 -7.16 16.34
CA TYR A 66 19.10 -6.69 16.68
C TYR A 66 20.10 -7.86 16.55
N MET A 67 21.40 -7.53 16.55
CA MET A 67 22.47 -8.54 16.52
C MET A 67 22.25 -9.53 17.68
N GLY A 68 22.25 -10.84 17.37
CA GLY A 68 21.96 -11.90 18.34
C GLY A 68 20.50 -12.37 18.42
N GLY A 69 19.62 -11.94 17.49
CA GLY A 69 18.26 -12.48 17.37
C GLY A 69 17.22 -11.84 18.30
N PHE A 70 17.64 -10.96 19.21
CA PHE A 70 16.72 -10.23 20.09
C PHE A 70 15.88 -9.21 19.31
N THR A 71 14.60 -9.12 19.66
CA THR A 71 13.66 -8.13 19.10
C THR A 71 13.46 -6.96 20.04
N VAL A 72 13.51 -5.73 19.54
CA VAL A 72 13.17 -4.55 20.34
C VAL A 72 11.64 -4.39 20.37
N PRO A 73 11.01 -4.31 21.56
CA PRO A 73 9.58 -4.05 21.67
C PRO A 73 9.21 -2.71 21.00
N LYS A 74 8.09 -2.69 20.29
CA LYS A 74 7.59 -1.45 19.68
C LYS A 74 6.74 -0.69 20.69
N ALA A 75 7.13 0.56 20.94
CA ALA A 75 6.31 1.48 21.72
C ALA A 75 5.19 2.03 20.84
N LEU A 76 3.98 1.46 20.99
CA LEU A 76 2.77 1.96 20.34
C LEU A 76 2.28 3.23 21.05
N ARG A 77 1.70 4.17 20.29
CA ARG A 77 1.26 5.46 20.83
C ARG A 77 0.01 5.33 21.66
N SER A 78 -0.89 4.42 21.30
CA SER A 78 -2.09 4.02 22.05
C SER A 78 -1.78 3.72 23.52
N TYR A 79 -0.61 3.14 23.84
CA TYR A 79 -0.19 2.88 25.23
C TYR A 79 -0.03 4.15 26.07
N ASN A 80 0.22 5.31 25.47
CA ASN A 80 0.29 6.55 26.23
C ASN A 80 -1.07 6.98 26.80
N HIS A 81 -2.17 6.40 26.31
CA HIS A 81 -3.52 6.68 26.81
C HIS A 81 -3.99 5.71 27.91
N GLN A 82 -3.20 4.68 28.23
CA GLN A 82 -3.48 3.78 29.36
C GLN A 82 -3.29 4.51 30.71
N PRO A 83 -3.89 4.01 31.81
CA PRO A 83 -3.66 4.55 33.15
C PRO A 83 -2.16 4.60 33.50
N GLY A 84 -1.67 5.74 33.98
CA GLY A 84 -0.25 6.02 34.19
C GLY A 84 0.51 6.48 32.93
N GLY A 85 -0.15 6.44 31.76
CA GLY A 85 0.42 6.85 30.49
C GLY A 85 0.62 8.36 30.35
N SER A 86 1.52 8.76 29.45
CA SER A 86 1.92 10.17 29.30
C SER A 86 0.80 11.10 28.82
N TYR A 87 -0.30 10.56 28.31
CA TYR A 87 -1.45 11.31 27.80
C TYR A 87 -2.65 11.34 28.76
N GLU A 88 -2.60 10.62 29.89
CA GLU A 88 -3.67 10.64 30.90
C GLU A 88 -3.98 12.07 31.39
N PHE A 89 -2.94 12.89 31.55
CA PHE A 89 -3.03 14.26 32.06
C PHE A 89 -2.91 15.35 30.99
N LYS A 90 -2.90 14.99 29.69
CA LYS A 90 -2.72 15.96 28.60
C LYS A 90 -4.07 16.40 28.00
N SER A 91 -3.98 17.39 27.11
CA SER A 91 -5.08 18.08 26.41
C SER A 91 -6.26 17.18 26.04
N PRO A 92 -7.48 17.75 25.98
CA PRO A 92 -8.68 17.02 25.58
C PRO A 92 -8.48 16.33 24.23
N TYR A 93 -8.92 15.08 24.18
CA TYR A 93 -8.93 14.25 22.99
C TYR A 93 -10.01 14.75 22.03
N GLU A 94 -9.63 15.01 20.78
CA GLU A 94 -10.57 15.31 19.69
C GLU A 94 -10.76 14.05 18.86
N PRO A 95 -12.01 13.61 18.60
CA PRO A 95 -12.26 12.47 17.75
C PRO A 95 -11.81 12.74 16.31
N PRO A 96 -11.36 11.71 15.57
CA PRO A 96 -11.12 11.80 14.13
C PRO A 96 -12.40 12.17 13.37
N ARG A 97 -12.26 12.51 12.09
CA ARG A 97 -13.40 12.78 11.21
C ARG A 97 -14.23 11.51 11.00
N GLU A 98 -15.54 11.66 10.84
CA GLU A 98 -16.46 10.54 10.58
C GLU A 98 -16.20 9.87 9.23
N ASP A 99 -15.81 10.64 8.22
CA ASP A 99 -15.40 10.18 6.88
C ASP A 99 -14.29 9.12 6.89
N SER A 100 -13.49 9.06 7.96
CA SER A 100 -12.32 8.19 8.09
C SER A 100 -12.72 6.74 8.36
N PHE A 101 -13.97 6.51 8.76
CA PHE A 101 -14.54 5.21 9.12
C PHE A 101 -15.51 4.70 8.06
N VAL A 102 -15.54 5.34 6.90
CA VAL A 102 -16.17 4.80 5.70
C VAL A 102 -15.21 3.77 5.08
N PRO A 103 -15.71 2.67 4.50
CA PRO A 103 -14.87 1.73 3.75
C PRO A 103 -14.06 2.42 2.67
N HIS A 104 -12.77 2.10 2.62
CA HIS A 104 -11.83 2.60 1.62
C HIS A 104 -11.18 1.42 0.93
N GLU A 105 -10.89 1.59 -0.34
CA GLU A 105 -10.20 0.56 -1.10
C GLU A 105 -8.76 0.93 -1.42
N VAL A 106 -7.96 -0.11 -1.62
CA VAL A 106 -6.61 -0.05 -2.13
C VAL A 106 -6.60 -0.70 -3.50
N VAL A 107 -6.18 0.05 -4.52
CA VAL A 107 -6.15 -0.45 -5.90
C VAL A 107 -4.71 -0.52 -6.38
N LEU A 108 -4.31 -1.69 -6.86
CA LEU A 108 -3.09 -1.85 -7.64
C LEU A 108 -3.46 -1.69 -9.12
N PHE A 109 -2.98 -0.63 -9.72
CA PHE A 109 -3.13 -0.39 -11.15
C PHE A 109 -1.89 -0.81 -11.91
N ARG A 110 -2.11 -1.08 -13.20
CA ARG A 110 -1.08 -1.35 -14.19
C ARG A 110 -1.27 -0.45 -15.40
N THR A 111 -0.17 0.05 -15.94
CA THR A 111 -0.19 0.75 -17.22
C THR A 111 -0.25 -0.25 -18.37
N ARG A 112 -1.00 0.08 -19.43
CA ARG A 112 -1.11 -0.72 -20.64
C ARG A 112 0.18 -0.69 -21.45
N TRP A 113 0.87 0.45 -21.45
CA TRP A 113 2.09 0.64 -22.22
C TRP A 113 3.35 0.60 -21.38
N ASN A 114 4.43 0.27 -22.06
CA ASN A 114 5.78 0.37 -21.53
C ASN A 114 6.12 1.84 -21.33
N ILE A 115 6.55 2.19 -20.12
CA ILE A 115 6.97 3.54 -19.77
C ILE A 115 8.48 3.58 -19.82
N ASP A 116 9.03 4.61 -20.46
CA ASP A 116 10.46 4.90 -20.38
C ASP A 116 10.80 5.46 -19.00
N LYS A 117 11.54 4.67 -18.23
CA LYS A 117 11.92 4.99 -16.85
C LYS A 117 13.29 5.70 -16.79
N GLY A 118 13.95 5.88 -17.93
CA GLY A 118 15.28 6.46 -18.08
C GLY A 118 16.38 5.41 -18.31
N ILE A 119 17.59 5.90 -18.53
CA ILE A 119 18.77 5.11 -18.88
C ILE A 119 19.03 4.03 -17.83
N GLY A 120 19.18 2.78 -18.28
CA GLY A 120 19.52 1.63 -17.42
C GLY A 120 18.33 0.95 -16.74
N ILE A 121 17.09 1.40 -16.97
CA ILE A 121 15.88 0.73 -16.52
C ILE A 121 15.12 0.22 -17.75
N PRO A 122 14.75 -1.06 -17.82
CA PRO A 122 14.04 -1.59 -18.98
C PRO A 122 12.69 -0.92 -19.17
N ASN A 123 12.35 -0.63 -20.43
CA ASN A 123 11.03 -0.15 -20.82
C ASN A 123 10.00 -1.25 -20.57
N ALA A 124 9.17 -1.03 -19.56
CA ALA A 124 8.20 -2.00 -19.09
C ALA A 124 6.96 -1.27 -18.55
N PRO A 125 5.80 -1.95 -18.47
CA PRO A 125 4.64 -1.35 -17.84
C PRO A 125 4.93 -1.04 -16.37
N ASP A 126 4.26 -0.02 -15.84
CA ASP A 126 4.44 0.40 -14.46
C ASP A 126 3.24 0.05 -13.59
N HIS A 127 3.49 0.03 -12.29
CA HIS A 127 2.49 -0.29 -11.29
C HIS A 127 2.39 0.82 -10.27
N PHE A 128 1.16 1.17 -9.91
CA PHE A 128 0.91 2.13 -8.86
C PHE A 128 -0.21 1.71 -7.92
N VAL A 129 -0.12 2.19 -6.69
CA VAL A 129 -1.06 1.86 -5.63
C VAL A 129 -1.77 3.13 -5.20
N GLY A 130 -3.07 3.17 -5.47
CA GLY A 130 -3.98 4.23 -5.04
C GLY A 130 -4.83 3.78 -3.85
N VAL A 131 -5.36 4.75 -3.11
CA VAL A 131 -6.30 4.53 -2.01
C VAL A 131 -7.46 5.48 -2.16
N TYR A 132 -8.69 4.96 -2.20
CA TYR A 132 -9.89 5.72 -2.55
C TYR A 132 -11.05 5.42 -1.59
N PRO A 133 -11.96 6.39 -1.35
CA PRO A 133 -13.26 6.08 -0.76
C PRO A 133 -14.04 5.13 -1.68
N LEU A 134 -14.79 4.18 -1.10
CA LEU A 134 -15.54 3.19 -1.87
C LEU A 134 -16.53 3.79 -2.89
N SER A 135 -17.08 4.97 -2.61
CA SER A 135 -18.03 5.67 -3.48
C SER A 135 -17.39 6.32 -4.72
N HIS A 136 -16.08 6.57 -4.72
CA HIS A 136 -15.43 7.45 -5.71
C HIS A 136 -14.68 6.70 -6.81
N ILE A 137 -14.73 5.38 -6.81
CA ILE A 137 -13.80 4.58 -7.62
C ILE A 137 -14.20 4.55 -9.08
N PRO A 138 -15.47 4.25 -9.45
CA PRO A 138 -15.83 4.20 -10.85
C PRO A 138 -15.61 5.56 -11.50
N SER A 139 -15.92 6.65 -10.80
CA SER A 139 -15.63 8.01 -11.26
C SER A 139 -14.14 8.29 -11.34
N THR A 140 -13.33 7.82 -10.39
CA THR A 140 -11.88 7.99 -10.45
C THR A 140 -11.27 7.21 -11.60
N ILE A 141 -11.62 5.93 -11.78
CA ILE A 141 -11.17 5.12 -12.91
C ILE A 141 -11.63 5.78 -14.21
N LEU A 142 -12.88 6.21 -14.34
CA LEU A 142 -13.34 6.94 -15.53
C LEU A 142 -12.59 8.25 -15.74
N ASN A 143 -12.27 9.01 -14.70
CA ASN A 143 -11.48 10.23 -14.80
C ASN A 143 -10.05 9.93 -15.22
N LEU A 144 -9.46 8.85 -14.69
CA LEU A 144 -8.17 8.33 -15.12
C LEU A 144 -8.22 7.98 -16.60
N HIS A 145 -9.24 7.25 -17.05
CA HIS A 145 -9.44 6.92 -18.45
C HIS A 145 -9.65 8.17 -19.33
N LYS A 146 -10.49 9.11 -18.93
CA LYS A 146 -10.75 10.36 -19.69
C LYS A 146 -9.49 11.21 -19.83
N PHE A 147 -8.75 11.37 -18.73
CA PHE A 147 -7.46 12.04 -18.75
C PHE A 147 -6.51 11.33 -19.73
N SER A 148 -6.59 10.00 -19.76
CA SER A 148 -5.77 9.17 -20.61
C SER A 148 -6.13 9.25 -22.11
N LEU A 149 -7.41 9.48 -22.44
CA LEU A 149 -7.89 9.62 -23.81
C LEU A 149 -7.55 10.98 -24.45
N GLY A 150 -7.32 12.01 -23.62
CA GLY A 150 -6.94 13.35 -24.09
C GLY A 150 -5.44 13.51 -24.35
N VAL A 151 -4.66 12.44 -24.20
CA VAL A 151 -3.19 12.47 -24.24
C VAL A 151 -2.73 11.69 -25.44
N ASP A 152 -1.95 12.34 -26.30
CA ASP A 152 -1.35 11.68 -27.45
C ASP A 152 -0.51 10.49 -27.00
N GLN A 153 -0.51 9.38 -27.75
CA GLN A 153 0.22 8.17 -27.37
C GLN A 153 1.72 8.41 -27.16
N SER A 154 2.30 9.41 -27.83
CA SER A 154 3.68 9.88 -27.65
C SER A 154 3.88 10.55 -26.29
N GLU A 155 2.94 11.41 -25.87
CA GLU A 155 2.95 12.08 -24.57
C GLU A 155 2.68 11.10 -23.43
N ALA A 156 1.79 10.12 -23.64
CA ALA A 156 1.52 9.08 -22.65
C ALA A 156 2.71 8.13 -22.43
N LYS A 157 3.68 8.10 -23.34
CA LYS A 157 4.96 7.40 -23.15
C LYS A 157 5.99 8.28 -22.42
N ASP A 158 5.77 9.58 -22.34
CA ASP A 158 6.70 10.53 -21.71
C ASP A 158 6.66 10.38 -20.18
N ARG A 159 7.83 10.19 -19.58
CA ARG A 159 8.05 10.19 -18.14
C ARG A 159 7.55 11.46 -17.46
N LYS A 160 7.59 12.62 -18.14
CA LYS A 160 7.09 13.88 -17.60
C LYS A 160 5.59 13.84 -17.36
N PHE A 161 4.83 13.26 -18.30
CA PHE A 161 3.40 13.07 -18.17
C PHE A 161 3.07 12.23 -16.92
N TRP A 162 3.79 11.13 -16.71
CA TRP A 162 3.58 10.28 -15.53
C TRP A 162 4.01 10.93 -14.22
N LYS A 163 5.06 11.75 -14.23
CA LYS A 163 5.45 12.56 -13.06
C LYS A 163 4.40 13.63 -12.75
N LEU A 164 3.87 14.31 -13.77
CA LEU A 164 2.75 15.24 -13.64
C LEU A 164 1.52 14.50 -13.11
N TRP A 165 1.19 13.32 -13.64
CA TRP A 165 0.08 12.47 -13.20
C TRP A 165 0.24 12.00 -11.74
N GLN A 166 1.47 11.65 -11.33
CA GLN A 166 1.80 11.29 -9.94
C GLN A 166 1.68 12.49 -8.98
N ASN A 167 1.90 13.72 -9.48
CA ASN A 167 1.91 14.95 -8.68
C ASN A 167 0.61 15.79 -8.80
N THR A 168 -0.27 15.51 -9.78
CA THR A 168 -1.51 16.27 -10.06
C THR A 168 -2.64 15.94 -9.10
N TYR A 169 -2.43 15.00 -8.20
CA TYR A 169 -3.22 14.89 -6.98
C TYR A 169 -2.31 15.19 -5.78
N PRO A 170 -2.70 16.13 -4.92
CA PRO A 170 -1.90 17.33 -4.67
C PRO A 170 -0.67 17.04 -3.83
N ASP A 171 0.51 17.22 -4.43
CA ASP A 171 1.64 17.71 -3.67
C ASP A 171 1.43 19.21 -3.42
N LYS A 172 1.67 19.64 -2.18
CA LYS A 172 1.31 20.96 -1.63
C LYS A 172 2.12 22.13 -2.21
N SER A 173 2.69 22.01 -3.40
CA SER A 173 3.67 22.96 -3.93
C SER A 173 3.08 24.16 -4.69
N GLN A 174 1.76 24.30 -4.76
CA GLN A 174 1.10 25.58 -5.12
C GLN A 174 0.43 26.21 -3.89
N LYS A 175 1.12 26.22 -2.75
CA LYS A 175 0.71 26.99 -1.55
C LYS A 175 1.43 28.33 -1.41
N ASP A 176 2.15 28.75 -2.43
CA ASP A 176 2.78 30.06 -2.45
C ASP A 176 1.86 31.04 -3.20
N VAL A 177 1.41 32.06 -2.45
CA VAL A 177 0.80 33.32 -2.91
C VAL A 177 -0.71 33.34 -3.20
N ILE A 178 -1.56 32.80 -2.31
CA ILE A 178 -2.92 33.33 -2.15
C ILE A 178 -3.19 33.56 -0.66
N ASP A 179 -2.93 34.79 -0.22
CA ASP A 179 -3.56 35.34 0.96
C ASP A 179 -5.08 35.50 0.70
N VAL A 180 -5.87 35.44 1.78
CA VAL A 180 -7.29 35.86 1.86
C VAL A 180 -8.35 34.77 1.63
N SER A 181 -8.78 34.18 2.75
CA SER A 181 -10.17 34.06 3.22
C SER A 181 -11.28 33.43 2.35
N ASP A 182 -11.05 32.31 1.68
CA ASP A 182 -12.19 31.50 1.19
C ASP A 182 -12.12 30.04 1.62
N ASN A 183 -13.32 29.52 1.90
CA ASN A 183 -13.67 28.17 2.34
C ASN A 183 -13.18 27.09 1.35
N ILE A 184 -11.88 26.85 1.32
CA ILE A 184 -11.34 25.66 0.67
C ILE A 184 -11.70 24.47 1.57
N SER A 185 -12.79 23.79 1.20
CA SER A 185 -13.07 22.40 1.56
C SER A 185 -11.79 21.60 1.28
N SER A 186 -11.02 21.38 2.34
CA SER A 186 -9.77 20.61 2.31
C SER A 186 -10.03 19.10 2.17
N ASP A 187 -11.12 18.70 1.50
CA ASP A 187 -11.77 17.40 1.74
C ASP A 187 -11.20 16.22 0.98
N ASP A 188 -10.25 16.42 0.06
CA ASP A 188 -9.62 15.31 -0.65
C ASP A 188 -8.11 15.30 -0.47
N ASP A 189 -7.64 14.90 0.73
CA ASP A 189 -6.27 14.42 0.94
C ASP A 189 -6.11 13.07 0.21
N PHE A 190 -6.03 13.14 -1.10
CA PHE A 190 -5.70 12.05 -2.02
C PHE A 190 -4.20 11.74 -1.90
N TYR A 191 -3.84 10.48 -1.64
CA TYR A 191 -2.45 10.11 -1.39
C TYR A 191 -1.91 9.10 -2.40
N VAL A 192 -1.46 9.59 -3.57
CA VAL A 192 -0.62 8.83 -4.49
C VAL A 192 0.85 9.16 -4.21
N GLY A 193 1.37 8.63 -3.11
CA GLY A 193 2.77 8.86 -2.75
C GLY A 193 3.73 8.03 -3.62
N PHE A 194 4.55 8.70 -4.42
CA PHE A 194 5.77 8.13 -4.99
C PHE A 194 7.02 8.88 -4.54
N ARG A 195 8.13 8.15 -4.44
CA ARG A 195 9.48 8.74 -4.42
C ARG A 195 9.84 9.09 -5.86
N THR A 196 9.96 10.38 -6.15
CA THR A 196 10.71 10.81 -7.32
C THR A 196 12.17 10.38 -7.13
N LEU A 197 12.72 9.63 -8.09
CA LEU A 197 14.18 9.57 -8.21
C LEU A 197 14.65 11.01 -8.44
N PRO A 198 15.71 11.48 -7.75
CA PRO A 198 16.19 12.85 -7.92
C PRO A 198 16.42 13.10 -9.41
N LEU A 199 15.85 14.20 -9.90
CA LEU A 199 16.15 14.70 -11.23
C LEU A 199 17.65 15.01 -11.20
N GLN A 200 18.46 14.25 -11.93
CA GLN A 200 19.83 14.68 -12.20
C GLN A 200 19.70 15.96 -13.03
N THR A 201 19.78 17.10 -12.36
CA THR A 201 20.15 18.36 -13.01
C THR A 201 21.57 18.15 -13.54
N ASN A 202 21.84 18.63 -14.74
CA ASN A 202 23.07 18.38 -15.51
C ASN A 202 24.36 18.98 -14.89
N ASP A 203 24.41 19.20 -13.59
CA ASP A 203 25.63 19.60 -12.92
C ASP A 203 26.45 18.35 -12.60
N ARG A 204 27.49 18.17 -13.42
CA ARG A 204 28.63 17.29 -13.15
C ARG A 204 29.16 17.58 -11.74
N ILE A 205 28.78 16.74 -10.79
CA ILE A 205 29.57 16.51 -9.58
C ILE A 205 30.12 15.10 -9.69
N SER A 206 31.37 15.03 -10.14
CA SER A 206 32.25 13.89 -9.93
C SER A 206 32.37 13.65 -8.43
N GLY A 207 31.68 12.63 -7.93
CA GLY A 207 31.80 12.12 -6.58
C GLY A 207 31.86 10.60 -6.63
N SER A 208 33.02 10.06 -6.97
CA SER A 208 33.32 8.64 -6.81
C SER A 208 33.16 8.25 -5.34
N LEU A 209 32.29 7.30 -5.04
CA LEU A 209 32.26 6.67 -3.73
C LEU A 209 31.90 5.19 -3.83
N PHE A 210 32.72 4.47 -4.59
CA PHE A 210 33.09 3.09 -4.33
C PHE A 210 34.53 2.93 -4.83
N LYS A 211 35.48 3.19 -3.94
CA LYS A 211 36.88 2.79 -4.12
C LYS A 211 36.94 1.38 -3.58
N GLU A 212 37.06 0.41 -4.47
CA GLU A 212 37.43 -0.96 -4.13
C GLU A 212 38.82 -0.89 -3.49
N GLU A 213 38.89 -1.16 -2.18
CA GLU A 213 40.15 -1.53 -1.55
C GLU A 213 40.39 -3.00 -1.83
N GLU A 214 41.32 -3.24 -2.75
CA GLU A 214 42.06 -4.49 -2.86
C GLU A 214 42.72 -4.79 -1.51
N ILE A 215 42.22 -5.78 -0.79
CA ILE A 215 43.00 -6.47 0.23
C ILE A 215 43.31 -7.86 -0.33
N GLY A 216 44.56 -8.00 -0.79
CA GLY A 216 45.18 -9.27 -1.06
C GLY A 216 45.19 -10.14 0.19
N GLY A 217 44.55 -11.31 0.08
CA GLY A 217 44.56 -12.36 1.09
C GLY A 217 44.62 -13.71 0.40
N SER A 218 45.83 -14.14 0.08
CA SER A 218 46.12 -15.50 -0.35
C SER A 218 45.72 -16.50 0.74
N ARG A 219 44.93 -17.53 0.40
CA ARG A 219 45.17 -18.95 0.70
C ARG A 219 43.96 -19.86 0.43
N SER A 220 44.29 -20.99 -0.21
CA SER A 220 43.71 -22.32 -0.03
C SER A 220 42.35 -22.62 -0.67
N THR A 221 42.46 -23.05 -1.92
CA THR A 221 41.64 -24.09 -2.57
C THR A 221 41.23 -25.23 -1.63
N LYS A 222 39.91 -25.44 -1.48
CA LYS A 222 39.30 -26.77 -1.36
C LYS A 222 38.01 -26.78 -2.18
N GLN A 223 38.04 -27.58 -3.25
CA GLN A 223 36.89 -27.98 -4.05
C GLN A 223 35.84 -28.63 -3.16
N ALA A 224 34.59 -28.18 -3.31
CA ALA A 224 33.41 -28.97 -3.01
C ALA A 224 32.53 -28.93 -4.26
N ASP A 225 32.53 -30.04 -4.99
CA ASP A 225 31.59 -30.31 -6.07
C ASP A 225 30.17 -30.38 -5.50
N GLY A 226 29.30 -29.56 -6.07
CA GLY A 226 27.90 -29.46 -5.70
C GLY A 226 27.12 -28.74 -6.80
N SER A 227 27.01 -29.40 -7.95
CA SER A 227 26.23 -28.95 -9.10
C SER A 227 24.72 -28.96 -8.77
N TYR A 228 24.20 -27.84 -8.30
CA TYR A 228 22.76 -27.56 -8.38
C TYR A 228 22.49 -26.88 -9.72
N LEU A 229 21.90 -27.62 -10.65
CA LEU A 229 21.31 -27.07 -11.86
C LEU A 229 20.21 -26.07 -11.47
N PRO A 230 20.17 -24.86 -12.06
CA PRO A 230 19.04 -23.96 -11.87
C PRO A 230 17.81 -24.59 -12.52
N SER A 231 16.77 -24.82 -11.70
CA SER A 231 15.45 -25.27 -12.14
C SER A 231 14.97 -24.41 -13.31
N THR A 232 14.79 -25.04 -14.46
CA THR A 232 14.14 -24.48 -15.64
C THR A 232 12.77 -23.94 -15.25
N ILE A 233 12.62 -22.63 -15.34
CA ILE A 233 11.33 -21.95 -15.13
C ILE A 233 10.45 -22.37 -16.31
N PRO A 234 9.27 -22.99 -16.10
CA PRO A 234 8.40 -23.35 -17.20
C PRO A 234 7.94 -22.09 -17.96
N PRO A 235 7.85 -22.14 -19.30
CA PRO A 235 7.28 -21.05 -20.09
C PRO A 235 5.81 -20.89 -19.69
N THR A 236 5.52 -19.86 -18.89
CA THR A 236 4.15 -19.58 -18.44
C THR A 236 3.40 -18.81 -19.52
N PRO A 237 2.11 -19.14 -19.75
CA PRO A 237 1.33 -18.61 -20.85
C PRO A 237 1.32 -17.08 -20.83
N TYR A 238 1.43 -16.54 -22.03
CA TYR A 238 1.46 -15.12 -22.28
C TYR A 238 0.14 -14.49 -21.79
N PHE A 239 0.23 -13.56 -20.85
CA PHE A 239 -0.88 -12.63 -20.57
C PHE A 239 -1.05 -11.72 -21.78
N ALA A 240 -1.67 -12.25 -22.83
CA ALA A 240 -2.29 -11.41 -23.83
C ALA A 240 -3.34 -10.55 -23.09
N PRO A 241 -3.58 -9.29 -23.49
CA PRO A 241 -4.86 -8.69 -23.17
C PRO A 241 -5.92 -9.73 -23.54
N LEU A 242 -6.78 -10.08 -22.60
CA LEU A 242 -7.96 -10.86 -22.90
C LEU A 242 -8.75 -10.02 -23.91
N ASP A 243 -8.55 -10.29 -25.20
CA ASP A 243 -9.43 -9.85 -26.26
C ASP A 243 -10.72 -10.67 -26.13
N ILE A 244 -11.39 -10.54 -24.97
CA ILE A 244 -12.79 -10.90 -24.82
C ILE A 244 -13.54 -9.81 -25.59
N LEU A 245 -13.44 -9.88 -26.91
CA LEU A 245 -14.42 -9.27 -27.78
C LEU A 245 -15.72 -10.03 -27.49
N PRO A 246 -16.77 -9.39 -26.95
CA PRO A 246 -18.09 -10.02 -26.99
C PRO A 246 -18.34 -10.41 -28.45
N LYS A 247 -18.67 -11.69 -28.71
CA LYS A 247 -19.08 -12.15 -30.03
C LYS A 247 -20.23 -11.25 -30.47
N ALA A 248 -19.96 -10.37 -31.42
CA ALA A 248 -20.91 -9.45 -31.96
C ALA A 248 -21.81 -10.22 -32.92
N ASP A 249 -22.84 -10.88 -32.37
CA ASP A 249 -23.88 -11.53 -33.20
C ASP A 249 -24.81 -10.50 -33.88
N ASN A 250 -24.58 -9.20 -33.69
CA ASN A 250 -25.29 -8.13 -34.39
C ASN A 250 -24.30 -7.22 -35.11
N ALA A 251 -24.23 -7.35 -36.43
CA ALA A 251 -23.27 -6.71 -37.34
C ALA A 251 -23.40 -5.18 -37.46
N ASP A 252 -24.38 -4.54 -36.83
CA ASP A 252 -24.76 -3.15 -37.15
C ASP A 252 -24.35 -2.09 -36.13
N ASN A 253 -23.54 -2.41 -35.12
CA ASN A 253 -22.80 -1.40 -34.36
C ASN A 253 -21.65 -2.03 -33.56
N PRO A 254 -20.43 -2.14 -34.12
CA PRO A 254 -19.26 -2.30 -33.28
C PRO A 254 -19.06 -0.96 -32.56
N LEU A 255 -19.66 -0.81 -31.38
CA LEU A 255 -19.06 0.02 -30.33
C LEU A 255 -17.70 -0.61 -30.06
N SER A 256 -16.70 -0.24 -30.86
CA SER A 256 -15.30 -0.54 -30.59
C SER A 256 -15.07 -0.12 -29.14
N LEU A 257 -14.90 -1.09 -28.25
CA LEU A 257 -14.44 -0.85 -26.88
C LEU A 257 -13.33 0.19 -26.98
N PRO A 258 -13.37 1.31 -26.23
CA PRO A 258 -12.46 2.42 -26.44
C PRO A 258 -11.03 1.89 -26.44
N LEU A 259 -10.44 1.87 -27.64
CA LEU A 259 -9.03 1.60 -27.84
C LEU A 259 -8.29 2.53 -26.89
N ALA A 260 -7.46 1.94 -26.03
CA ALA A 260 -6.54 2.63 -25.12
C ALA A 260 -7.10 3.16 -23.80
N THR A 261 -7.73 2.28 -23.01
CA THR A 261 -7.53 2.39 -21.56
C THR A 261 -6.03 2.34 -21.24
N ILE A 262 -5.44 3.46 -20.82
CA ILE A 262 -4.00 3.54 -20.47
C ILE A 262 -3.69 2.76 -19.20
N ILE A 263 -4.66 2.69 -18.28
CA ILE A 263 -4.49 2.17 -16.94
C ILE A 263 -5.67 1.28 -16.63
N TYR A 264 -5.40 0.06 -16.18
CA TYR A 264 -6.44 -0.81 -15.66
C TYR A 264 -6.10 -1.29 -14.24
N PRO A 265 -7.12 -1.52 -13.40
CA PRO A 265 -6.94 -2.12 -12.09
C PRO A 265 -6.58 -3.61 -12.27
N LEU A 266 -5.61 -4.08 -11.47
CA LEU A 266 -5.26 -5.50 -11.38
C LEU A 266 -5.97 -6.16 -10.20
N ILE A 267 -5.95 -5.49 -9.04
CA ILE A 267 -6.59 -5.96 -7.82
C ILE A 267 -7.11 -4.75 -7.03
N ARG A 268 -8.33 -4.88 -6.50
CA ARG A 268 -8.94 -3.92 -5.56
C ARG A 268 -9.13 -4.64 -4.23
N ILE A 269 -8.72 -4.01 -3.13
CA ILE A 269 -8.88 -4.54 -1.78
C ILE A 269 -9.68 -3.53 -0.96
N ILE A 270 -10.90 -3.87 -0.58
CA ILE A 270 -11.81 -3.02 0.17
C ILE A 270 -11.62 -3.29 1.67
N LEU A 271 -11.20 -2.27 2.40
CA LEU A 271 -10.90 -2.30 3.82
C LEU A 271 -11.91 -1.43 4.60
N PRO A 272 -12.20 -1.77 5.87
CA PRO A 272 -13.28 -1.14 6.63
C PRO A 272 -13.06 0.34 6.95
N THR A 273 -11.80 0.82 7.01
CA THR A 273 -11.50 2.22 7.36
C THR A 273 -10.43 2.84 6.48
N ARG A 274 -10.46 4.17 6.37
CA ARG A 274 -9.46 4.98 5.68
C ARG A 274 -8.06 4.80 6.23
N SER A 275 -7.93 4.81 7.56
CA SER A 275 -6.64 4.66 8.24
C SER A 275 -5.98 3.33 7.88
N LEU A 276 -6.76 2.24 7.90
CA LEU A 276 -6.28 0.91 7.55
C LEU A 276 -5.90 0.82 6.06
N ALA A 277 -6.75 1.30 5.17
CA ALA A 277 -6.50 1.32 3.73
C ALA A 277 -5.24 2.14 3.36
N ARG A 278 -5.07 3.32 3.96
CA ARG A 278 -3.88 4.16 3.74
C ARG A 278 -2.60 3.48 4.21
N VAL A 279 -2.63 2.80 5.35
CA VAL A 279 -1.45 2.07 5.85
C VAL A 279 -1.15 0.86 4.98
N PHE A 280 -2.17 0.09 4.60
CA PHE A 280 -2.04 -1.05 3.71
C PHE A 280 -1.44 -0.63 2.36
N GLY A 281 -2.03 0.38 1.72
CA GLY A 281 -1.55 0.93 0.44
C GLY A 281 -0.13 1.51 0.54
N ARG A 282 0.26 2.09 1.67
CA ARG A 282 1.64 2.53 1.91
C ARG A 282 2.61 1.35 2.02
N LEU A 283 2.26 0.32 2.81
CA LEU A 283 3.14 -0.83 3.07
C LEU A 283 3.26 -1.78 1.87
N SER A 284 2.30 -1.75 0.94
CA SER A 284 2.34 -2.54 -0.30
C SER A 284 3.20 -1.93 -1.40
N ARG A 285 3.70 -0.69 -1.25
CA ARG A 285 4.56 -0.05 -2.27
C ARG A 285 5.98 -0.59 -2.32
N SER A 286 6.41 -1.28 -1.27
CA SER A 286 7.76 -1.83 -1.14
C SER A 286 7.72 -3.20 -0.48
N LEU A 287 8.86 -3.90 -0.52
CA LEU A 287 9.04 -5.08 0.30
C LEU A 287 9.07 -4.74 1.79
N VAL A 288 9.03 -5.77 2.62
CA VAL A 288 9.07 -5.71 4.09
C VAL A 288 10.25 -4.88 4.59
N THR A 289 11.41 -4.97 3.93
CA THR A 289 12.64 -4.25 4.26
C THR A 289 12.63 -2.78 3.84
N GLY A 290 11.58 -2.32 3.15
CA GLY A 290 11.53 -0.99 2.52
C GLY A 290 12.25 -0.92 1.17
N MET A 291 12.85 -2.02 0.70
CA MET A 291 13.46 -2.07 -0.62
C MET A 291 12.41 -2.00 -1.73
N PRO A 292 12.68 -1.27 -2.83
CA PRO A 292 11.81 -1.28 -4.00
C PRO A 292 11.84 -2.67 -4.65
N TYR A 293 10.72 -3.11 -5.22
CA TYR A 293 10.59 -4.43 -5.84
C TYR A 293 11.64 -4.70 -6.92
N ILE A 294 11.93 -3.71 -7.77
CA ILE A 294 12.95 -3.82 -8.81
C ILE A 294 14.36 -4.00 -8.24
N GLY A 295 14.61 -3.49 -7.03
CA GLY A 295 15.90 -3.57 -6.36
C GLY A 295 16.27 -5.00 -5.92
N VAL A 296 15.28 -5.88 -5.75
CA VAL A 296 15.49 -7.28 -5.36
C VAL A 296 15.71 -8.21 -6.54
N ILE A 297 15.32 -7.79 -7.75
CA ILE A 297 15.55 -8.58 -8.97
C ILE A 297 17.04 -8.49 -9.36
N PRO A 298 17.75 -9.61 -9.62
CA PRO A 298 19.15 -9.59 -10.06
C PRO A 298 19.37 -8.77 -11.34
N LEU A 299 20.53 -8.14 -11.49
CA LEU A 299 20.84 -7.28 -12.65
C LEU A 299 20.77 -8.03 -13.99
N ALA A 300 21.17 -9.31 -14.03
CA ALA A 300 21.09 -10.15 -15.23
C ALA A 300 19.63 -10.27 -15.72
N ASP A 301 18.70 -10.48 -14.79
CA ASP A 301 17.27 -10.57 -15.07
C ASP A 301 16.65 -9.21 -15.41
N ARG A 302 17.31 -8.10 -15.09
CA ARG A 302 16.81 -6.75 -15.40
C ARG A 302 16.86 -6.37 -16.86
N LYS A 303 17.57 -7.14 -17.69
CA LYS A 303 17.76 -6.84 -19.11
C LYS A 303 16.50 -7.08 -19.94
N ASP A 304 15.69 -8.08 -19.59
CA ASP A 304 14.42 -8.34 -20.26
C ASP A 304 13.26 -7.65 -19.55
N GLY A 305 12.70 -6.62 -20.19
CA GLY A 305 11.56 -5.88 -19.65
C GLY A 305 10.35 -6.75 -19.35
N LYS A 306 10.09 -7.82 -20.13
CA LYS A 306 8.96 -8.72 -19.91
C LYS A 306 9.16 -9.56 -18.65
N SER A 307 10.32 -10.20 -18.49
CA SER A 307 10.69 -10.96 -17.30
C SER A 307 10.64 -10.10 -16.03
N VAL A 308 11.27 -8.92 -16.05
CA VAL A 308 11.26 -7.98 -14.91
C VAL A 308 9.83 -7.63 -14.52
N PHE A 309 9.02 -7.28 -15.50
CA PHE A 309 7.66 -6.87 -15.27
C PHE A 309 6.84 -7.96 -14.58
N ARG A 310 6.89 -9.19 -15.08
CA ARG A 310 6.19 -10.35 -14.49
C ARG A 310 6.64 -10.58 -13.05
N ARG A 311 7.95 -10.53 -12.79
CA ARG A 311 8.51 -10.71 -11.44
C ARG A 311 8.09 -9.58 -10.48
N VAL A 312 8.13 -8.32 -10.91
CA VAL A 312 7.65 -7.19 -10.10
C VAL A 312 6.17 -7.34 -9.77
N THR A 313 5.35 -7.76 -10.74
CA THR A 313 3.92 -8.00 -10.55
C THR A 313 3.70 -9.09 -9.49
N ARG A 314 4.36 -10.25 -9.63
CA ARG A 314 4.29 -11.34 -8.65
C ARG A 314 4.77 -10.92 -7.26
N LEU A 315 5.89 -10.20 -7.16
CA LEU A 315 6.39 -9.71 -5.88
C LEU A 315 5.39 -8.76 -5.20
N ARG A 316 4.70 -7.90 -5.97
CA ARG A 316 3.66 -7.01 -5.46
C ARG A 316 2.42 -7.77 -4.97
N LEU A 317 1.91 -8.70 -5.79
CA LEU A 317 0.75 -9.52 -5.42
C LEU A 317 1.04 -10.38 -4.20
N SER A 318 2.20 -11.04 -4.17
CA SER A 318 2.67 -11.80 -3.01
C SER A 318 2.76 -10.93 -1.75
N ARG A 319 3.32 -9.71 -1.87
CA ARG A 319 3.39 -8.76 -0.76
C ARG A 319 2.00 -8.31 -0.28
N MET A 320 1.08 -8.01 -1.19
CA MET A 320 -0.29 -7.64 -0.85
C MET A 320 -1.04 -8.80 -0.18
N ARG A 321 -0.86 -10.04 -0.64
CA ARG A 321 -1.42 -11.24 -0.01
C ARG A 321 -0.90 -11.42 1.42
N ALA A 322 0.41 -11.32 1.61
CA ALA A 322 1.03 -11.42 2.95
C ALA A 322 0.52 -10.32 3.89
N LEU A 323 0.45 -9.07 3.41
CA LEU A 323 -0.11 -7.96 4.19
C LEU A 323 -1.59 -8.18 4.52
N LEU A 324 -2.37 -8.75 3.59
CA LEU A 324 -3.77 -9.04 3.80
C LEU A 324 -3.97 -10.14 4.84
N ARG A 325 -3.15 -11.20 4.81
CA ARG A 325 -3.11 -12.24 5.84
C ARG A 325 -2.82 -11.68 7.23
N ASP A 326 -1.82 -10.80 7.34
CA ASP A 326 -1.46 -10.15 8.61
C ASP A 326 -2.58 -9.21 9.09
N THR A 327 -3.22 -8.52 8.15
CA THR A 327 -4.31 -7.58 8.44
C THR A 327 -5.55 -8.32 8.94
N THR A 328 -5.99 -9.36 8.24
CA THR A 328 -7.16 -10.15 8.60
C THR A 328 -6.97 -10.93 9.90
N SER A 329 -5.81 -11.55 10.09
CA SER A 329 -5.45 -12.17 11.38
C SER A 329 -5.56 -11.15 12.54
N ARG A 330 -5.08 -9.91 12.35
CA ARG A 330 -5.19 -8.88 13.39
C ARG A 330 -6.64 -8.38 13.59
N LEU A 331 -7.46 -8.36 12.55
CA LEU A 331 -8.90 -8.07 12.69
C LEU A 331 -9.63 -9.18 13.47
N GLU A 332 -9.12 -10.42 13.44
CA GLU A 332 -9.62 -11.51 14.28
C GLU A 332 -9.11 -11.45 15.73
N GLY A 333 -8.16 -10.56 16.03
CA GLY A 333 -7.59 -10.39 17.37
C GLY A 333 -6.27 -11.12 17.57
N PHE A 334 -5.72 -11.80 16.56
CA PHE A 334 -4.40 -12.42 16.67
C PHE A 334 -3.33 -11.37 17.00
N HIS A 335 -2.37 -11.74 17.85
CA HIS A 335 -1.31 -10.87 18.35
C HIS A 335 -1.81 -9.59 19.05
N GLY A 336 -2.98 -9.64 19.71
CA GLY A 336 -3.60 -8.49 20.36
C GLY A 336 -4.27 -7.51 19.38
N GLY A 337 -4.51 -7.95 18.14
CA GLY A 337 -5.21 -7.22 17.10
C GLY A 337 -4.53 -5.92 16.66
N PHE A 338 -5.34 -4.87 16.51
CA PHE A 338 -4.91 -3.53 16.12
C PHE A 338 -5.06 -2.53 17.27
N PRO A 339 -4.02 -2.33 18.09
CA PRO A 339 -4.06 -1.35 19.16
C PRO A 339 -4.22 0.06 18.57
N GLY A 340 -5.31 0.73 18.96
CA GLY A 340 -5.63 2.08 18.51
C GLY A 340 -6.44 2.18 17.22
N LEU A 341 -6.76 1.06 16.54
CA LEU A 341 -7.72 1.06 15.45
C LEU A 341 -9.13 1.28 16.00
N ARG A 342 -9.85 2.21 15.38
CA ARG A 342 -11.21 2.56 15.76
C ARG A 342 -12.22 1.97 14.77
N VAL A 343 -13.38 1.54 15.27
CA VAL A 343 -14.51 1.10 14.45
C VAL A 343 -15.36 2.30 14.09
N THR A 344 -15.57 3.21 15.05
CA THR A 344 -16.33 4.44 14.88
C THR A 344 -15.50 5.66 15.25
N HIS A 345 -15.87 6.84 14.73
CA HIS A 345 -15.19 8.09 15.09
C HIS A 345 -15.31 8.45 16.58
N LYS A 346 -16.31 7.89 17.28
CA LYS A 346 -16.55 8.12 18.71
C LYS A 346 -15.62 7.31 19.60
N ASP A 347 -15.01 6.26 19.05
CA ASP A 347 -14.03 5.44 19.75
C ASP A 347 -12.79 6.28 20.07
N ARG A 348 -12.17 6.07 21.23
CA ARG A 348 -11.04 6.91 21.68
C ARG A 348 -9.69 6.44 21.11
N GLY A 349 -9.59 5.24 20.54
CA GLY A 349 -8.35 4.59 20.10
C GLY A 349 -7.36 4.22 21.23
N ARG A 350 -7.85 3.95 22.45
CA ARG A 350 -7.05 3.62 23.64
C ARG A 350 -6.87 2.12 23.89
N GLY A 351 -7.77 1.27 23.38
CA GLY A 351 -7.71 -0.18 23.55
C GLY A 351 -7.88 -0.74 24.97
N TRP A 352 -7.98 0.09 26.01
CA TRP A 352 -8.20 -0.34 27.40
C TRP A 352 -9.50 0.28 27.96
N ARG A 353 -10.37 -0.55 28.56
CA ARG A 353 -11.68 -0.15 29.15
C ARG A 353 -12.57 0.67 28.20
N GLY A 354 -12.94 0.10 27.06
CA GLY A 354 -14.03 0.66 26.25
C GLY A 354 -13.90 0.63 24.73
N GLU A 355 -12.99 -0.18 24.18
CA GLU A 355 -12.81 -0.27 22.71
C GLU A 355 -12.68 -1.72 22.22
N ARG A 356 -13.36 -2.65 22.89
CA ARG A 356 -13.62 -3.99 22.36
C ARG A 356 -12.37 -4.79 22.01
N LEU A 357 -11.26 -4.52 22.70
CA LEU A 357 -10.01 -5.28 22.51
C LEU A 357 -10.15 -6.69 23.12
N ASP A 358 -11.00 -6.80 24.13
CA ASP A 358 -11.49 -8.02 24.78
C ASP A 358 -12.66 -8.67 24.02
N GLU A 359 -13.62 -7.88 23.54
CA GLU A 359 -14.79 -8.40 22.80
C GLU A 359 -14.49 -8.77 21.33
N GLY A 360 -13.41 -8.23 20.77
CA GLY A 360 -13.06 -8.32 19.36
C GLY A 360 -13.84 -7.34 18.46
N PHE A 361 -13.44 -7.25 17.20
CA PHE A 361 -14.15 -6.43 16.22
C PHE A 361 -15.49 -7.08 15.82
N PRO A 362 -16.53 -6.28 15.47
CA PRO A 362 -17.76 -6.82 14.87
C PRO A 362 -17.46 -7.61 13.60
N ASN A 363 -18.22 -8.68 13.32
CA ASN A 363 -17.95 -9.54 12.15
C ASN A 363 -18.03 -8.77 10.83
N GLU A 364 -18.97 -7.84 10.70
CA GLU A 364 -19.09 -6.95 9.53
C GLU A 364 -17.81 -6.12 9.30
N PHE A 365 -17.15 -5.69 10.37
CA PHE A 365 -15.92 -4.90 10.30
C PHE A 365 -14.68 -5.76 9.95
N LYS A 366 -14.74 -7.07 10.20
CA LYS A 366 -13.66 -8.01 9.87
C LYS A 366 -13.66 -8.41 8.40
N GLN A 367 -14.79 -8.26 7.71
CA GLN A 367 -14.92 -8.66 6.31
C GLN A 367 -14.05 -7.79 5.41
N VAL A 368 -13.20 -8.44 4.62
CA VAL A 368 -12.40 -7.81 3.58
C VAL A 368 -12.82 -8.38 2.23
N LYS A 369 -13.05 -7.50 1.26
CA LYS A 369 -13.41 -7.90 -0.10
C LYS A 369 -12.25 -7.65 -1.04
N VAL A 370 -11.91 -8.64 -1.83
CA VAL A 370 -10.83 -8.59 -2.82
C VAL A 370 -11.44 -8.81 -4.19
N LEU A 371 -11.29 -7.84 -5.07
CA LEU A 371 -11.69 -7.96 -6.47
C LEU A 371 -10.43 -8.16 -7.32
N MET A 372 -10.39 -9.21 -8.13
CA MET A 372 -9.26 -9.54 -8.99
C MET A 372 -9.66 -9.56 -10.45
N ARG A 373 -8.75 -9.10 -11.31
CA ARG A 373 -8.94 -9.27 -12.74
C ARG A 373 -8.84 -10.76 -13.08
N PRO A 374 -9.79 -11.32 -13.85
CA PRO A 374 -9.72 -12.69 -14.32
C PRO A 374 -8.40 -12.99 -15.02
N GLY A 375 -7.87 -14.18 -14.78
CA GLY A 375 -6.61 -14.65 -15.35
C GLY A 375 -5.35 -14.03 -14.73
N LEU A 376 -5.45 -13.02 -13.85
CA LEU A 376 -4.29 -12.34 -13.22
C LEU A 376 -3.32 -13.30 -12.53
N LEU A 377 -3.88 -14.29 -11.84
CA LEU A 377 -3.18 -15.32 -11.10
C LEU A 377 -3.68 -16.69 -11.58
N PRO A 378 -2.83 -17.74 -11.57
CA PRO A 378 -3.32 -19.10 -11.77
C PRO A 378 -4.29 -19.50 -10.65
N LEU A 379 -5.23 -20.41 -10.94
CA LEU A 379 -6.34 -20.76 -10.04
C LEU A 379 -5.88 -21.23 -8.65
N ASN A 380 -4.77 -21.98 -8.59
CA ASN A 380 -4.18 -22.41 -7.30
C ASN A 380 -3.71 -21.22 -6.44
N GLU A 381 -3.14 -20.17 -7.06
CA GLU A 381 -2.75 -18.97 -6.36
C GLU A 381 -3.97 -18.14 -5.93
N VAL A 382 -5.08 -18.18 -6.67
CA VAL A 382 -6.35 -17.53 -6.28
C VAL A 382 -6.95 -18.21 -5.04
N ALA A 383 -6.95 -19.55 -4.99
CA ALA A 383 -7.40 -20.31 -3.83
C ALA A 383 -6.64 -19.93 -2.54
N ASP A 384 -5.34 -19.63 -2.63
CA ASP A 384 -4.57 -19.14 -1.47
C ASP A 384 -5.11 -17.82 -0.88
N TRP A 385 -5.79 -16.99 -1.67
CA TRP A 385 -6.43 -15.77 -1.17
C TRP A 385 -7.78 -16.04 -0.52
N GLU A 386 -8.53 -17.02 -1.04
CA GLU A 386 -9.81 -17.45 -0.48
C GLU A 386 -9.64 -18.17 0.86
N LEU A 387 -8.49 -18.81 1.07
CA LEU A 387 -8.12 -19.42 2.36
C LEU A 387 -7.82 -18.39 3.47
N LEU A 388 -7.79 -17.09 3.15
CA LEU A 388 -7.54 -16.05 4.15
C LEU A 388 -8.80 -15.79 5.00
N PRO A 389 -8.64 -15.55 6.31
CA PRO A 389 -9.78 -15.35 7.21
C PRO A 389 -10.58 -14.10 6.85
N ASN A 390 -11.91 -14.23 6.80
CA ASN A 390 -12.84 -13.14 6.50
C ASN A 390 -12.57 -12.43 5.15
N VAL A 391 -11.90 -13.09 4.20
CA VAL A 391 -11.68 -12.57 2.85
C VAL A 391 -12.72 -13.15 1.89
N THR A 392 -13.34 -12.29 1.11
CA THR A 392 -14.17 -12.69 -0.04
C THR A 392 -13.48 -12.27 -1.32
N VAL A 393 -13.15 -13.24 -2.17
CA VAL A 393 -12.55 -12.99 -3.49
C VAL A 393 -13.66 -12.97 -4.53
N ARG A 394 -13.65 -11.97 -5.41
CA ARG A 394 -14.58 -11.85 -6.55
C ARG A 394 -13.82 -11.40 -7.79
N SER A 395 -14.40 -11.65 -8.95
CA SER A 395 -13.85 -11.20 -10.23
C SER A 395 -14.26 -9.75 -10.54
N MET A 396 -13.43 -9.04 -11.30
CA MET A 396 -13.75 -7.69 -11.80
C MET A 396 -13.44 -7.50 -13.28
N ASP A 397 -14.17 -6.59 -13.91
CA ASP A 397 -13.94 -6.16 -15.29
C ASP A 397 -12.70 -5.23 -15.42
N ASP A 398 -12.41 -4.84 -16.67
CA ASP A 398 -11.30 -3.94 -16.99
C ASP A 398 -11.47 -2.50 -16.49
N LEU A 399 -12.70 -2.12 -16.14
CA LEU A 399 -13.03 -0.85 -15.48
C LEU A 399 -12.99 -0.98 -13.95
N GLY A 400 -12.61 -2.16 -13.46
CA GLY A 400 -12.56 -2.50 -12.05
C GLY A 400 -13.92 -2.76 -11.44
N ARG A 401 -15.04 -2.80 -12.16
CA ARG A 401 -16.36 -3.12 -11.61
C ARG A 401 -16.42 -4.59 -11.26
N GLU A 402 -17.06 -4.90 -10.14
CA GLU A 402 -17.30 -6.29 -9.76
C GLU A 402 -18.18 -6.96 -10.81
N LEU A 403 -17.77 -8.15 -11.25
CA LEU A 403 -18.59 -9.00 -12.12
C LEU A 403 -19.64 -9.69 -11.26
N SER A 404 -20.90 -9.70 -11.73
CA SER A 404 -21.94 -10.53 -11.14
C SER A 404 -21.60 -12.00 -11.28
N ASP A 405 -22.14 -12.84 -10.39
CA ASP A 405 -21.86 -14.28 -10.36
C ASP A 405 -22.11 -14.94 -11.74
N ASP A 406 -23.21 -14.56 -12.41
CA ASP A 406 -23.55 -15.00 -13.78
C ASP A 406 -22.48 -14.64 -14.82
N LEU A 407 -21.79 -13.49 -14.66
CA LEU A 407 -20.77 -13.04 -15.60
C LEU A 407 -19.39 -13.63 -15.29
N SER A 408 -19.11 -13.95 -14.01
CA SER A 408 -17.85 -14.62 -13.66
C SER A 408 -17.75 -16.00 -14.30
N GLU A 409 -18.84 -16.79 -14.31
CA GLU A 409 -18.84 -18.13 -14.89
C GLU A 409 -18.51 -18.12 -16.39
N VAL A 410 -19.02 -17.13 -17.12
CA VAL A 410 -18.75 -16.96 -18.55
C VAL A 410 -17.28 -16.63 -18.79
N VAL A 411 -16.69 -15.76 -17.96
CA VAL A 411 -15.28 -15.37 -18.10
C VAL A 411 -14.35 -16.53 -17.76
N GLU A 412 -14.65 -17.30 -16.71
CA GLU A 412 -13.86 -18.47 -16.31
C GLU A 412 -13.90 -19.57 -17.37
N SER A 413 -15.09 -19.86 -17.93
CA SER A 413 -15.25 -20.82 -19.02
C SER A 413 -14.43 -20.41 -20.25
N SER A 414 -14.42 -19.11 -20.57
CA SER A 414 -13.64 -18.58 -21.69
C SER A 414 -12.12 -18.72 -21.47
N GLN A 415 -11.67 -18.64 -20.21
CA GLN A 415 -10.26 -18.81 -19.87
C GLN A 415 -9.79 -20.26 -19.93
N MET A 416 -10.63 -21.21 -19.51
CA MET A 416 -10.29 -22.63 -19.62
C MET A 416 -10.12 -23.04 -21.09
N LEU A 417 -11.04 -22.62 -21.96
CA LEU A 417 -10.93 -22.87 -23.40
C LEU A 417 -9.66 -22.27 -24.02
N ALA A 418 -9.22 -21.10 -23.55
CA ALA A 418 -7.99 -20.47 -24.02
C ALA A 418 -6.72 -21.17 -23.47
N GLN A 419 -6.79 -21.82 -22.32
CA GLN A 419 -5.68 -22.61 -21.79
C GLN A 419 -5.52 -23.92 -22.56
N ASP A 420 -6.62 -24.62 -22.83
CA ASP A 420 -6.62 -25.88 -23.58
C ASP A 420 -6.04 -25.67 -24.99
N ALA A 421 -6.46 -24.60 -25.68
CA ALA A 421 -5.93 -24.27 -27.01
C ALA A 421 -4.42 -23.95 -27.03
N ASN A 422 -3.87 -23.41 -25.94
CA ASN A 422 -2.42 -23.17 -25.84
C ASN A 422 -1.64 -24.44 -25.51
N GLN A 423 -2.27 -25.43 -24.89
CA GLN A 423 -1.63 -26.70 -24.54
C GLN A 423 -1.53 -27.59 -25.78
N GLU A 424 -2.58 -27.67 -26.60
CA GLU A 424 -2.57 -28.44 -27.86
C GLU A 424 -1.49 -27.96 -28.84
N GLY A 425 -1.27 -26.63 -28.95
CA GLY A 425 -0.23 -26.09 -29.82
C GLY A 425 1.21 -26.33 -29.36
N PHE A 426 1.43 -26.71 -28.09
CA PHE A 426 2.76 -27.03 -27.57
C PHE A 426 3.13 -28.50 -27.83
N ASP A 427 2.14 -29.39 -27.82
CA ASP A 427 2.34 -30.82 -28.09
C ASP A 427 2.64 -31.07 -29.59
N GLU A 428 2.01 -30.32 -30.51
CA GLU A 428 2.30 -30.42 -31.96
C GLU A 428 3.72 -29.96 -32.36
N GLN A 429 4.33 -29.06 -31.59
CA GLN A 429 5.72 -28.62 -31.87
C GLN A 429 6.75 -29.64 -31.40
N HIS A 430 6.44 -30.41 -30.36
CA HIS A 430 7.36 -31.43 -29.85
C HIS A 430 7.37 -32.72 -30.69
N GLU A 431 6.28 -33.02 -31.42
CA GLU A 431 6.27 -34.17 -32.33
C GLU A 431 7.07 -33.94 -33.62
N ASN A 432 7.18 -32.70 -34.11
CA ASN A 432 7.94 -32.42 -35.35
C ASN A 432 9.46 -32.40 -35.15
N ASP A 433 9.97 -32.11 -33.95
CA ASP A 433 11.41 -32.08 -33.68
C ASP A 433 12.05 -33.47 -33.57
N HIS A 434 11.25 -34.55 -33.48
CA HIS A 434 11.78 -35.92 -33.36
C HIS A 434 12.03 -36.62 -34.70
N ASP A 435 11.51 -36.09 -35.81
CA ASP A 435 11.65 -36.72 -37.14
C ASP A 435 12.86 -36.21 -37.94
N GLU A 436 13.56 -35.15 -37.51
CA GLU A 436 14.72 -34.59 -38.23
C GLU A 436 16.10 -35.15 -37.81
N GLU A 437 16.20 -36.01 -36.78
CA GLU A 437 17.49 -36.62 -36.37
C GLU A 437 17.81 -37.96 -37.06
N HIS A 438 17.03 -38.35 -38.08
CA HIS A 438 17.24 -39.55 -38.87
C HIS A 438 17.30 -39.27 -40.39
N GLU A 439 18.14 -38.32 -40.81
CA GLU A 439 18.68 -38.28 -42.19
C GLU A 439 20.20 -38.14 -42.22
#